data_AF-A0A6P1BN26-F1
#
_entry.id   AF-A0A6P1BN26-F1
#
_cell.length_a   1.000
_cell.length_b   1.000
_cell.length_c   1.000
_cell.angle_alpha   90.00
_cell.angle_beta   90.00
_cell.angle_gamma   90.00
#
_symmetry.space_group_name_H-M   'P 1'
#
loop_
_entity.id
_entity.type
_entity.pdbx_description
1 polymer ?
#
loop_
_entity_poly.entity_id
_entity_poly.type
_entity_poly.pdbx_seq_one_letter_code
_entity_poly.pdbx_strand_id
1 'polypeptide(L)'
;MNKWILSACFLALTAAPAAAGDVRLDSYRNPANESFRIFNHMYLDGVKGGLMAYNAWLRRHGQPSFCMPGNLASSTEQTEEIMLKSADKRSAKGDALVALLLLWGIQDTYPCEKPGTEKTDSQ
;
A
#
# COMPACT_ATOMS: atom_id res chain seq x y z
N MET A 1 -38.88 -9.38 -23.56
CA MET A 1 -37.62 -9.73 -22.86
C MET A 1 -38.00 -10.56 -21.63
N ASN A 2 -37.72 -11.86 -21.64
CA ASN A 2 -38.21 -12.78 -20.60
C ASN A 2 -37.54 -12.48 -19.25
N LYS A 3 -38.35 -12.30 -18.18
CA LYS A 3 -37.88 -12.05 -16.81
C LYS A 3 -36.79 -13.04 -16.34
N TRP A 4 -36.86 -14.28 -16.82
CA TRP A 4 -35.89 -15.35 -16.55
C TRP A 4 -34.48 -15.06 -17.07
N ILE A 5 -34.36 -14.34 -18.19
CA ILE A 5 -33.06 -13.99 -18.77
C ILE A 5 -32.35 -12.96 -17.88
N LEU A 6 -33.10 -11.97 -17.39
CA LEU A 6 -32.55 -10.96 -16.48
C LEU A 6 -32.11 -11.57 -15.15
N SER A 7 -32.90 -12.47 -14.55
CA SER A 7 -32.49 -13.19 -13.33
C SER A 7 -31.25 -14.06 -13.54
N ALA A 8 -31.14 -14.75 -14.67
CA ALA A 8 -29.97 -15.58 -14.98
C ALA A 8 -28.70 -14.73 -15.17
N CYS A 9 -28.81 -13.59 -15.86
CA CYS A 9 -27.68 -12.65 -16.03
C CYS A 9 -27.23 -12.06 -14.69
N PHE A 10 -28.16 -11.66 -13.81
CA PHE A 10 -27.80 -11.16 -12.48
C PHE A 10 -27.08 -12.21 -11.65
N LEU A 11 -27.56 -13.47 -11.67
CA LEU A 11 -26.93 -14.57 -10.93
C LEU A 11 -25.50 -14.85 -11.43
N ALA A 12 -25.30 -14.82 -12.75
CA ALA A 12 -24.00 -15.03 -13.39
C ALA A 12 -23.00 -13.90 -13.07
N LEU A 13 -23.44 -12.63 -13.03
CA LEU A 13 -22.58 -11.51 -12.64
C LEU A 13 -22.15 -11.60 -11.17
N THR A 14 -23.03 -12.05 -10.27
CA THR A 14 -22.69 -12.19 -8.84
C THR A 14 -21.85 -13.43 -8.53
N ALA A 15 -21.88 -14.44 -9.40
CA ALA A 15 -21.12 -15.67 -9.24
C ALA A 15 -19.69 -15.58 -9.79
N ALA A 16 -19.41 -14.58 -10.64
CA ALA A 16 -18.06 -14.29 -11.08
C ALA A 16 -17.28 -13.77 -9.87
N PRO A 17 -16.19 -14.44 -9.43
CA PRO A 17 -15.32 -13.87 -8.43
C PRO A 17 -14.81 -12.54 -9.00
N ALA A 18 -15.13 -11.45 -8.32
CA ALA A 18 -14.46 -10.19 -8.57
C ALA A 18 -12.98 -10.45 -8.26
N ALA A 19 -12.17 -10.64 -9.31
CA ALA A 19 -10.73 -10.73 -9.19
C ALA A 19 -10.18 -9.33 -8.87
N ALA A 20 -10.50 -8.83 -7.67
CA ALA A 20 -9.83 -7.70 -7.07
C ALA A 20 -8.44 -8.21 -6.67
N GLY A 21 -7.51 -8.21 -7.64
CA GLY A 21 -6.12 -8.56 -7.44
C GLY A 21 -5.32 -7.32 -7.07
N ASP A 22 -4.63 -7.37 -5.94
CA ASP A 22 -3.59 -6.41 -5.58
C ASP A 22 -2.28 -6.78 -6.31
N VAL A 23 -1.43 -5.79 -6.62
CA VAL A 23 -0.15 -6.01 -7.29
C VAL A 23 0.79 -6.79 -6.37
N ARG A 24 1.29 -7.91 -6.88
CA ARG A 24 2.22 -8.79 -6.16
C ARG A 24 3.66 -8.41 -6.48
N LEU A 25 4.57 -8.68 -5.54
CA LEU A 25 5.99 -8.34 -5.66
C LEU A 25 6.63 -8.92 -6.93
N ASP A 26 6.29 -10.15 -7.31
CA ASP A 26 6.83 -10.77 -8.52
C ASP A 26 6.38 -10.02 -9.79
N SER A 27 5.08 -9.73 -9.92
CA SER A 27 4.55 -8.93 -11.03
C SER A 27 5.06 -7.49 -11.06
N TYR A 28 5.48 -6.98 -9.90
CA TYR A 28 6.09 -5.66 -9.78
C TYR A 28 7.53 -5.66 -10.31
N ARG A 29 8.35 -6.63 -9.86
CA ARG A 29 9.76 -6.78 -10.28
C ARG A 29 9.92 -7.26 -11.72
N ASN A 30 8.99 -8.10 -12.17
CA ASN A 30 9.00 -8.76 -13.47
C ASN A 30 7.71 -8.41 -14.25
N PRO A 31 7.52 -7.13 -14.65
CA PRO A 31 6.30 -6.73 -15.36
C PRO A 31 6.23 -7.44 -16.72
N ALA A 32 5.04 -7.93 -17.07
CA ALA A 32 4.84 -8.68 -18.32
C ALA A 32 5.09 -7.86 -19.59
N ASN A 33 4.94 -6.54 -19.51
CA ASN A 33 5.24 -5.59 -20.58
C ASN A 33 5.36 -4.15 -20.02
N GLU A 34 5.69 -3.21 -20.90
CA GLU A 34 5.83 -1.79 -20.60
C GLU A 34 4.58 -1.18 -19.94
N SER A 35 3.40 -1.51 -20.45
CA SER A 35 2.15 -0.98 -19.91
C SER A 35 1.93 -1.42 -18.46
N PHE A 36 2.27 -2.67 -18.12
CA PHE A 36 2.23 -3.13 -16.74
C PHE A 36 3.30 -2.47 -15.87
N ARG A 37 4.49 -2.16 -16.41
CA ARG A 37 5.50 -1.38 -15.67
C ARG A 37 4.97 0.01 -15.32
N ILE A 38 4.40 0.71 -16.29
CA ILE A 38 3.79 2.04 -16.08
C ILE A 38 2.63 1.95 -15.08
N PHE A 39 1.77 0.94 -15.22
CA PHE A 39 0.68 0.68 -14.29
C PHE A 39 1.19 0.43 -12.87
N ASN A 40 2.26 -0.35 -12.69
CA ASN A 40 2.83 -0.64 -11.37
C ASN A 40 3.33 0.62 -10.67
N HIS A 41 3.94 1.57 -11.41
CA HIS A 41 4.33 2.87 -10.83
C HIS A 41 3.12 3.71 -10.42
N MET A 42 2.09 3.79 -11.28
CA MET A 42 0.85 4.50 -10.94
C MET A 42 0.13 3.86 -9.75
N TYR A 43 0.13 2.52 -9.69
CA TYR A 43 -0.40 1.75 -8.59
C TYR A 43 0.31 2.08 -7.29
N LEU A 44 1.65 2.06 -7.30
CA LEU A 44 2.45 2.37 -6.11
C LEU A 44 2.21 3.80 -5.59
N ASP A 45 2.10 4.78 -6.49
CA ASP A 45 1.77 6.15 -6.10
C ASP A 45 0.35 6.25 -5.49
N GLY A 46 -0.61 5.53 -6.06
CA GLY A 46 -1.97 5.40 -5.51
C GLY A 46 -1.97 4.75 -4.11
N VAL A 47 -1.21 3.68 -3.91
CA VAL A 47 -1.03 3.05 -2.58
C VAL A 47 -0.45 4.05 -1.59
N LYS A 48 0.62 4.78 -1.97
CA LYS A 48 1.21 5.82 -1.10
C LYS A 48 0.16 6.84 -0.68
N GLY A 49 -0.61 7.38 -1.64
CA GLY A 49 -1.69 8.33 -1.35
C GLY A 49 -2.73 7.75 -0.37
N GLY A 50 -3.15 6.50 -0.59
CA GLY A 50 -4.07 5.78 0.29
C GLY A 50 -3.51 5.59 1.71
N LEU A 51 -2.24 5.21 1.85
CA LEU A 51 -1.58 5.06 3.14
C LEU A 51 -1.44 6.41 3.87
N MET A 52 -1.16 7.50 3.15
CA MET A 52 -1.14 8.85 3.74
C MET A 52 -2.52 9.27 4.24
N ALA A 53 -3.58 9.02 3.46
CA ALA A 53 -4.95 9.31 3.85
C ALA A 53 -5.38 8.46 5.07
N TYR A 54 -5.07 7.17 5.06
CA TYR A 54 -5.30 6.26 6.17
C TYR A 54 -4.61 6.75 7.46
N ASN A 55 -3.33 7.12 7.36
CA ASN A 55 -2.57 7.59 8.51
C ASN A 55 -3.04 8.96 9.00
N ALA A 56 -3.48 9.85 8.10
CA ALA A 56 -4.08 11.13 8.47
C ALA A 56 -5.42 10.94 9.22
N TRP A 57 -6.23 9.96 8.81
CA TRP A 57 -7.42 9.57 9.55
C TRP A 57 -7.06 9.04 10.94
N LEU A 58 -6.07 8.15 11.05
CA LEU A 58 -5.59 7.65 12.35
C LEU A 58 -5.10 8.77 13.25
N ARG A 59 -4.37 9.77 12.75
CA ARG A 59 -3.92 10.92 13.55
C ARG A 59 -5.07 11.69 14.22
N ARG A 60 -6.28 11.66 13.65
CA ARG A 60 -7.47 12.31 14.23
C ARG A 60 -8.25 11.42 15.18
N HIS A 61 -8.15 10.11 15.03
CA HIS A 61 -9.06 9.15 15.68
C HIS A 61 -8.35 8.08 16.53
N GLY A 62 -7.02 8.10 16.59
CA GLY A 62 -6.22 7.11 17.31
C GLY A 62 -4.72 7.37 17.21
N GLN A 63 -3.93 6.29 17.30
CA GLN A 63 -2.49 6.37 17.15
C GLN A 63 -2.10 6.29 15.67
N PRO A 64 -1.24 7.18 15.17
CA PRO A 64 -0.73 7.09 13.80
C PRO A 64 0.02 5.77 13.59
N SER A 65 -0.16 5.19 12.40
CA SER A 65 0.58 4.00 11.99
C SER A 65 2.04 4.28 11.66
N PHE A 66 2.37 5.52 11.28
CA PHE A 66 3.73 6.01 11.00
C PHE A 66 3.83 7.53 11.16
N CYS A 67 5.03 8.05 11.39
CA CYS A 67 5.28 9.45 11.75
C CYS A 67 6.17 10.16 10.73
N MET A 68 5.73 10.17 9.46
CA MET A 68 6.43 10.90 8.39
C MET A 68 6.40 12.43 8.65
N PRO A 69 7.50 13.15 8.42
CA PRO A 69 7.54 14.62 8.50
C PRO A 69 6.58 15.26 7.50
N GLY A 70 5.80 16.26 7.93
CA GLY A 70 4.72 16.85 7.13
C GLY A 70 5.17 17.62 5.88
N ASN A 71 6.44 17.97 5.78
CA ASN A 71 7.05 18.63 4.62
C ASN A 71 7.74 17.66 3.65
N LEU A 72 7.70 16.36 3.92
CA LEU A 72 8.38 15.37 3.09
C LEU A 72 7.46 14.91 1.94
N ALA A 73 7.64 15.52 0.77
CA ALA A 73 7.10 14.97 -0.47
C ALA A 73 8.03 13.86 -0.96
N SER A 74 7.59 12.61 -0.87
CA SER A 74 8.34 11.47 -1.41
C SER A 74 8.03 11.28 -2.89
N SER A 75 9.07 11.25 -3.72
CA SER A 75 8.94 10.91 -5.14
C SER A 75 8.53 9.44 -5.29
N THR A 76 8.04 9.06 -6.47
CA THR A 76 7.66 7.66 -6.75
C THR A 76 8.87 6.73 -6.62
N GLU A 77 10.07 7.19 -7.01
CA GLU A 77 11.33 6.44 -6.90
C GLU A 77 11.71 6.20 -5.43
N GLN A 78 11.59 7.21 -4.56
CA GLN A 78 11.82 7.04 -3.12
C GLN A 78 10.80 6.08 -2.50
N THR A 79 9.55 6.14 -2.96
CA THR A 79 8.48 5.26 -2.50
C THR A 79 8.78 3.81 -2.89
N GLU A 80 9.25 3.60 -4.11
CA GLU A 80 9.67 2.30 -4.62
C GLU A 80 10.89 1.76 -3.86
N GLU A 81 11.89 2.60 -3.59
CA GLU A 81 13.05 2.22 -2.80
C GLU A 81 12.65 1.75 -1.39
N ILE A 82 11.76 2.49 -0.71
CA ILE A 82 11.23 2.13 0.61
C ILE A 82 10.53 0.75 0.56
N MET A 83 9.70 0.53 -0.47
CA MET A 83 8.97 -0.72 -0.66
C MET A 83 9.93 -1.89 -0.93
N LEU A 84 10.88 -1.74 -1.84
CA LEU A 84 11.83 -2.79 -2.20
C LEU A 84 12.78 -3.11 -1.05
N LYS A 85 13.28 -2.10 -0.33
CA LYS A 85 14.08 -2.29 0.88
C LYS A 85 13.32 -3.07 1.96
N SER A 86 12.03 -2.77 2.12
CA SER A 86 11.15 -3.52 3.03
C SER A 86 10.97 -4.97 2.61
N ALA A 87 10.82 -5.22 1.31
CA ALA A 87 10.74 -6.56 0.73
C ALA A 87 12.02 -7.36 1.00
N ASP A 88 13.19 -6.77 0.75
CA ASP A 88 14.48 -7.42 0.95
C ASP A 88 14.75 -7.71 2.43
N LYS A 89 14.50 -6.72 3.32
CA LYS A 89 14.61 -6.88 4.78
C LYS A 89 13.78 -8.05 5.30
N ARG A 90 12.63 -8.32 4.69
CA ARG A 90 11.69 -9.38 5.09
C ARG A 90 11.89 -10.68 4.33
N SER A 91 12.83 -10.73 3.38
CA SER A 91 12.97 -11.86 2.43
C SER A 91 11.61 -12.20 1.79
N ALA A 92 10.87 -11.17 1.40
CA ALA A 92 9.51 -11.30 0.90
C ALA A 92 9.46 -12.17 -0.36
N LYS A 93 8.49 -13.09 -0.39
CA LYS A 93 8.23 -13.95 -1.54
C LYS A 93 7.47 -13.18 -2.62
N GLY A 94 7.50 -13.72 -3.84
CA GLY A 94 6.87 -13.09 -5.01
C GLY A 94 5.36 -12.86 -4.89
N ASP A 95 4.68 -13.60 -4.02
CA ASP A 95 3.25 -13.48 -3.76
C ASP A 95 2.89 -12.36 -2.77
N ALA A 96 3.88 -11.73 -2.12
CA ALA A 96 3.68 -10.63 -1.19
C ALA A 96 3.03 -9.42 -1.87
N LEU A 97 2.12 -8.75 -1.16
CA LEU A 97 1.41 -7.57 -1.68
C LEU A 97 2.31 -6.33 -1.60
N VAL A 98 2.43 -5.61 -2.70
CA VAL A 98 3.20 -4.36 -2.78
C VAL A 98 2.70 -3.34 -1.76
N ALA A 99 1.38 -3.25 -1.55
CA ALA A 99 0.79 -2.33 -0.59
C ALA A 99 1.25 -2.57 0.86
N LEU A 100 1.33 -3.83 1.28
CA LEU A 100 1.81 -4.20 2.62
C LEU A 100 3.30 -3.95 2.77
N LEU A 101 4.08 -4.28 1.73
CA LEU A 101 5.52 -4.03 1.70
C LEU A 101 5.82 -2.53 1.83
N LEU A 102 5.07 -1.68 1.14
CA LEU A 102 5.20 -0.23 1.27
C LEU A 102 4.79 0.25 2.67
N LEU A 103 3.65 -0.19 3.21
CA LEU A 103 3.24 0.18 4.57
C LEU A 103 4.33 -0.14 5.59
N TRP A 104 4.84 -1.38 5.57
CA TRP A 104 5.91 -1.78 6.47
C TRP A 104 7.21 -1.01 6.25
N GLY A 105 7.53 -0.68 4.99
CA GLY A 105 8.70 0.14 4.67
C GLY A 105 8.57 1.55 5.23
N ILE A 106 7.39 2.17 5.10
CA ILE A 106 7.11 3.49 5.68
C ILE A 106 7.18 3.43 7.21
N GLN A 107 6.65 2.38 7.83
CA GLN A 107 6.74 2.18 9.28
C GLN A 107 8.18 2.03 9.78
N ASP A 108 8.99 1.27 9.03
CA ASP A 108 10.42 1.10 9.33
C ASP A 108 11.21 2.41 9.13
N THR A 109 10.81 3.22 8.14
CA THR A 109 11.49 4.47 7.78
C THR A 109 11.10 5.63 8.69
N TYR A 110 9.84 5.66 9.15
CA TYR A 110 9.26 6.73 9.95
C TYR A 110 8.52 6.16 11.17
N PRO A 111 9.22 5.49 12.10
CA PRO A 111 8.59 4.98 13.31
C PRO A 111 8.04 6.14 14.15
N CYS A 112 6.86 5.96 14.72
CA CYS A 112 6.37 6.88 15.75
C CYS A 112 7.09 6.61 17.08
N GLU A 113 7.44 7.66 17.81
CA GLU A 113 7.97 7.53 19.17
C GLU A 113 6.92 6.86 20.07
N LYS A 114 7.37 5.96 20.94
CA LYS A 114 6.48 5.40 21.97
C LYS A 114 6.20 6.49 23.00
N PRO A 115 4.95 6.67 23.47
CA PRO A 115 4.69 7.55 24.60
C PRO A 115 5.42 6.99 25.83
N GLY A 116 6.52 7.64 26.25
CA GLY A 116 7.34 7.18 27.37
C GLY A 116 8.82 7.60 27.38
N THR A 117 9.33 8.22 26.31
CA THR A 117 10.65 8.89 26.34
C THR A 117 10.46 10.40 26.27
N GLU A 118 9.80 10.94 27.30
CA GLU A 118 10.04 12.32 27.70
C GLU A 118 11.49 12.38 28.17
N LYS A 119 12.39 12.85 27.30
CA LYS A 119 13.72 13.27 27.76
C LYS A 119 13.48 14.44 28.69
N THR A 120 13.59 14.17 29.99
CA THR A 120 13.76 15.18 31.03
C THR A 120 15.09 15.88 30.76
N ASP A 121 15.10 16.86 29.86
CA ASP A 121 16.17 17.85 29.83
C ASP A 121 15.83 18.89 30.92
N SER A 122 16.21 18.52 32.15
CA SER A 122 16.43 19.45 33.25
C SER A 122 17.93 19.56 33.47
N GLN A 123 18.57 20.57 32.88
CA GLN A 123 19.52 21.46 33.56
C GLN A 123 19.94 22.63 32.69
#